data_AF-A0A9P1DSF6-F1
#
_entry.id   AF-A0A9P1DSF6-F1
#
_cell.length_a   1.000
_cell.length_b   1.000
_cell.length_c   1.000
_cell.angle_alpha   90.00
_cell.angle_beta   90.00
_cell.angle_gamma   90.00
#
_symmetry.space_group_name_H-M   'P 1'
#
loop_
_entity.id
_entity.type
_entity.pdbx_description
1 polymer ?
#
loop_
_entity_poly.entity_id
_entity_poly.type
_entity_poly.pdbx_seq_one_letter_code
_entity_poly.pdbx_strand_id
1 'polypeptide(L)'
;MLRVLVALPSGRAENLEVPESSKVGDLNFLARRAFKKGFIRLVTADGQILSDPLQTLTSLTSSTLLHRLIAVVRQVKIAATRKAFVLWCDGADRIVTWGDPEWGGDSSAIEHQLKSVQEVQATSRAFAAVLADGSVVTWGDPRFGGDSSTVKDRLQGVQQVRATVHAFAALLADGSVVTWGDAHFGGDSSAVQDRLKNVQQVQATHYAFAAILADGSCVTWGPDLGATFEIQELRGVQQVQGTFRAFAAILEDGSVVAWGHGNGGGDSSGVQEQLRSVKQVQASGFAFAAVLDSGSVVTWGNPRYGGNSSGVQHRLRSVHHIEATSCAFAALLADGSVATWGSSAYGGDSSEVQDQLRNVLQLRATESAFAAVLADGSVVTWGNPHFGGDSSAVQDQLRGVQQVQATEQAFAAILANGSVVAWGSPDGGGDCFAVRDLIATV
;
A
#
# COMPACT_ATOMS: atom_id res chain seq x y z
N MET A 1 11.31 -32.01 -31.16
CA MET A 1 11.50 -30.63 -30.65
C MET A 1 10.25 -29.88 -31.05
N LEU A 2 9.52 -29.40 -30.06
CA LEU A 2 8.27 -28.71 -30.24
C LEU A 2 8.53 -27.22 -30.48
N ARG A 3 7.93 -26.67 -31.54
CA ARG A 3 7.95 -25.23 -31.83
C ARG A 3 6.64 -24.60 -31.38
N VAL A 4 6.74 -23.67 -30.45
CA VAL A 4 5.60 -22.94 -29.89
C VAL A 4 5.76 -21.47 -30.18
N LEU A 5 4.81 -20.89 -30.92
CA LEU A 5 4.72 -19.45 -31.09
C LEU A 5 4.05 -18.87 -29.85
N VAL A 6 4.76 -18.04 -29.11
CA VAL A 6 4.19 -17.29 -27.99
C VAL A 6 4.05 -15.84 -28.40
N ALA A 7 2.90 -15.22 -28.15
CA ALA A 7 2.64 -13.81 -28.50
C ALA A 7 2.07 -13.03 -27.32
N LEU A 8 2.53 -11.79 -27.14
CA LEU A 8 1.91 -10.83 -26.23
C LEU A 8 0.66 -10.22 -26.88
N PRO A 9 -0.35 -9.79 -26.10
CA PRO A 9 -1.48 -9.00 -26.60
C PRO A 9 -1.07 -7.73 -27.37
N SER A 10 0.13 -7.22 -27.11
CA SER A 10 0.73 -6.09 -27.85
C SER A 10 1.16 -6.42 -29.28
N GLY A 11 1.05 -7.68 -29.71
CA GLY A 11 1.44 -8.15 -31.05
C GLY A 11 2.89 -8.62 -31.17
N ARG A 12 3.73 -8.45 -30.13
CA ARG A 12 5.09 -9.00 -30.13
C ARG A 12 5.04 -10.52 -29.96
N ALA A 13 5.73 -11.27 -30.82
CA ALA A 13 5.75 -12.73 -30.77
C ALA A 13 7.18 -13.30 -30.87
N GLU A 14 7.41 -14.43 -30.21
CA GLU A 14 8.67 -15.16 -30.17
C GLU A 14 8.42 -16.65 -30.42
N ASN A 15 9.29 -17.30 -31.18
CA ASN A 15 9.23 -18.75 -31.38
C ASN A 15 10.12 -19.44 -30.34
N LEU A 16 9.51 -20.26 -29.48
CA LEU A 16 10.21 -21.04 -28.46
C LEU A 16 10.38 -22.47 -28.94
N GLU A 17 11.59 -23.01 -28.81
CA GLU A 17 11.89 -24.42 -29.07
C GLU A 17 12.07 -25.14 -27.75
N VAL A 18 11.25 -26.17 -27.50
CA VAL A 18 11.30 -27.01 -26.30
C VAL A 18 11.30 -28.49 -26.65
N PRO A 19 12.01 -29.35 -25.90
CA PRO A 19 11.84 -30.80 -26.00
C PRO A 19 10.37 -31.20 -25.81
N GLU A 20 9.90 -32.23 -26.51
CA GLU A 20 8.52 -32.73 -26.37
C GLU A 20 8.25 -33.30 -24.97
N SER A 21 9.29 -33.79 -24.29
CA SER A 21 9.23 -34.24 -22.90
C SER A 21 9.18 -33.12 -21.87
N SER A 22 9.29 -31.85 -22.30
CA SER A 22 9.24 -30.71 -21.39
C SER A 22 7.87 -30.54 -20.76
N LYS A 23 7.86 -29.86 -19.62
CA LYS A 23 6.66 -29.52 -18.85
C LYS A 23 6.24 -28.09 -19.15
N VAL A 24 5.00 -27.75 -18.78
CA VAL A 24 4.50 -26.37 -18.84
C VAL A 24 5.43 -25.40 -18.09
N GLY A 25 6.03 -25.82 -16.98
CA GLY A 25 7.01 -25.03 -16.25
C GLY A 25 8.23 -24.61 -17.08
N ASP A 26 8.78 -25.51 -17.91
CA ASP A 26 9.95 -25.24 -18.76
C ASP A 26 9.62 -24.23 -19.86
N LEU A 27 8.43 -24.39 -20.47
CA LEU A 27 7.94 -23.47 -21.50
C LEU A 27 7.68 -22.07 -20.93
N ASN A 28 7.13 -22.00 -19.71
CA ASN A 28 6.89 -20.75 -19.00
C ASN A 28 8.21 -20.05 -18.66
N PHE A 29 9.23 -20.81 -18.23
CA PHE A 29 10.58 -20.28 -17.99
C PHE A 29 11.19 -19.65 -19.27
N LEU A 30 11.10 -20.34 -20.40
CA LEU A 30 11.61 -19.84 -21.68
C LEU A 30 10.86 -18.61 -22.18
N ALA A 31 9.53 -18.59 -22.05
CA ALA A 31 8.72 -17.43 -22.42
C ALA A 31 9.13 -16.19 -21.62
N ARG A 32 9.29 -16.33 -20.29
CA ARG A 32 9.74 -15.23 -19.42
C ARG A 32 11.09 -14.68 -19.86
N ARG A 33 12.04 -15.55 -20.21
CA ARG A 33 13.36 -15.17 -20.71
C ARG A 33 13.30 -14.46 -22.07
N ALA A 34 12.49 -14.96 -23.00
CA ALA A 34 12.36 -14.40 -24.35
C ALA A 34 11.74 -12.99 -24.36
N PHE A 35 10.67 -12.81 -23.58
CA PHE A 35 10.01 -11.50 -23.48
C PHE A 35 10.69 -10.55 -22.49
N LYS A 36 11.65 -11.03 -21.69
CA LYS A 36 12.21 -10.33 -20.53
C LYS A 36 11.12 -9.88 -19.55
N LYS A 37 10.07 -10.69 -19.36
CA LYS A 37 8.99 -10.40 -18.42
C LYS A 37 8.93 -11.48 -17.36
N GLY A 38 9.08 -11.10 -16.09
CA GLY A 38 9.18 -12.04 -14.97
C GLY A 38 7.88 -12.79 -14.67
N PHE A 39 6.72 -12.21 -15.00
CA PHE A 39 5.41 -12.72 -14.62
C PHE A 39 4.48 -12.85 -15.83
N ILE A 40 4.62 -13.95 -16.54
CA ILE A 40 3.78 -14.30 -17.69
C ILE A 40 2.90 -15.50 -17.30
N ARG A 41 1.64 -15.46 -17.74
CA ARG A 41 0.76 -16.62 -17.80
C ARG A 41 0.53 -16.99 -19.26
N LEU A 42 0.71 -18.26 -19.59
CA LEU A 42 0.49 -18.78 -20.93
C LEU A 42 -0.95 -19.27 -21.08
N VAL A 43 -1.59 -18.84 -22.14
CA VAL A 43 -2.97 -19.18 -22.49
C VAL A 43 -2.98 -19.72 -23.91
N THR A 44 -3.69 -20.81 -24.16
CA THR A 44 -3.88 -21.35 -25.51
C THR A 44 -4.86 -20.49 -26.32
N ALA A 45 -4.91 -20.71 -27.63
CA ALA A 45 -5.76 -19.93 -28.53
C ALA A 45 -7.28 -20.04 -28.26
N ASP A 46 -7.73 -21.10 -27.58
CA ASP A 46 -9.11 -21.31 -27.14
C ASP A 46 -9.39 -20.79 -25.70
N GLY A 47 -8.41 -20.14 -25.08
CA GLY A 47 -8.57 -19.54 -23.75
C GLY A 47 -8.24 -20.47 -22.58
N GLN A 48 -7.72 -21.68 -22.82
CA GLN A 48 -7.27 -22.56 -21.75
C GLN A 48 -5.98 -22.01 -21.11
N ILE A 49 -6.01 -21.84 -19.79
CA ILE A 49 -4.86 -21.38 -19.02
C ILE A 49 -3.96 -22.58 -18.73
N LEU A 50 -2.67 -22.48 -19.07
CA LEU A 50 -1.66 -23.47 -18.71
C LEU A 50 -1.19 -23.21 -17.26
N SER A 51 -1.96 -23.71 -16.29
CA SER A 51 -1.75 -23.44 -14.86
C SER A 51 -0.88 -24.47 -14.13
N ASP A 52 -0.89 -25.74 -14.54
CA ASP A 52 -0.11 -26.79 -13.85
C ASP A 52 1.33 -26.86 -14.41
N PRO A 53 2.35 -26.44 -13.66
CA PRO A 53 3.74 -26.47 -14.13
C PRO A 53 4.29 -27.89 -14.29
N LEU A 54 3.68 -28.90 -13.68
CA LEU A 54 4.10 -30.30 -13.76
C LEU A 54 3.51 -31.04 -14.95
N GLN A 55 2.46 -30.48 -15.57
CA GLN A 55 1.81 -31.05 -16.75
C GLN A 55 2.80 -31.16 -17.91
N THR A 56 2.86 -32.35 -18.52
CA THR A 56 3.72 -32.60 -19.69
C THR A 56 3.11 -31.97 -20.94
N LEU A 57 3.95 -31.33 -21.76
CA LEU A 57 3.49 -30.72 -23.00
C LEU A 57 2.89 -31.75 -23.96
N THR A 58 3.39 -33.00 -23.96
CA THR A 58 2.82 -34.10 -24.75
C THR A 58 1.37 -34.45 -24.41
N SER A 59 0.94 -34.23 -23.17
CA SER A 59 -0.48 -34.41 -22.80
C SER A 59 -1.39 -33.38 -23.45
N LEU A 60 -0.82 -32.23 -23.82
CA LEU A 60 -1.50 -31.10 -24.44
C LEU A 60 -1.33 -31.09 -25.98
N THR A 61 -0.33 -31.80 -26.55
CA THR A 61 -0.05 -31.85 -28.00
C THR A 61 -1.12 -32.55 -28.83
N SER A 62 -2.03 -33.30 -28.22
CA SER A 62 -3.22 -33.84 -28.91
C SER A 62 -4.20 -32.73 -29.30
N SER A 63 -4.07 -31.52 -28.72
CA SER A 63 -4.75 -30.33 -29.18
C SER A 63 -3.88 -29.63 -30.23
N THR A 64 -4.43 -29.32 -31.40
CA THR A 64 -3.79 -28.50 -32.44
C THR A 64 -3.41 -27.07 -31.97
N LEU A 65 -3.77 -26.73 -30.73
CA LEU A 65 -3.77 -25.39 -30.15
C LEU A 65 -2.49 -25.04 -29.40
N LEU A 66 -1.63 -26.01 -29.08
CA LEU A 66 -0.38 -25.73 -28.35
C LEU A 66 0.68 -25.03 -29.20
N HIS A 67 0.50 -24.95 -30.53
CA HIS A 67 1.41 -24.25 -31.44
C HIS A 67 1.31 -22.72 -31.33
N ARG A 68 0.23 -22.18 -30.74
CA ARG A 68 0.03 -20.75 -30.53
C ARG A 68 -0.44 -20.47 -29.12
N LEU A 69 0.41 -19.81 -28.35
CA LEU A 69 0.10 -19.36 -27.01
C LEU A 69 0.07 -17.83 -26.95
N ILE A 70 -0.84 -17.31 -26.15
CA ILE A 70 -0.87 -15.91 -25.73
C ILE A 70 -0.18 -15.83 -24.38
N ALA A 71 0.90 -15.05 -24.32
CA ALA A 71 1.57 -14.68 -23.08
C ALA A 71 0.88 -13.43 -22.50
N VAL A 72 0.14 -13.63 -21.42
CA VAL A 72 -0.47 -12.53 -20.67
C VAL A 72 0.48 -12.12 -19.57
N VAL A 73 1.03 -10.90 -19.67
CA VAL A 73 1.82 -10.29 -18.59
C VAL A 73 0.87 -9.97 -17.44
N ARG A 74 1.23 -10.43 -16.25
CA ARG A 74 0.42 -10.23 -15.05
C ARG A 74 0.94 -9.02 -14.30
N GLN A 75 0.02 -8.26 -13.72
CA GLN A 75 0.38 -7.12 -12.90
C GLN A 75 1.13 -7.63 -11.66
N VAL A 76 2.37 -7.17 -11.52
CA VAL A 76 3.21 -7.48 -10.37
C VAL A 76 2.77 -6.61 -9.22
N LYS A 77 2.63 -7.23 -8.05
CA LYS A 77 2.34 -6.55 -6.79
C LYS A 77 3.59 -6.59 -5.93
N ILE A 78 3.81 -5.52 -5.18
CA ILE A 78 4.90 -5.39 -4.23
C ILE A 78 4.34 -4.97 -2.87
N ALA A 79 4.91 -5.53 -1.80
CA ALA A 79 4.69 -5.08 -0.44
C ALA A 79 6.05 -4.93 0.23
N ALA A 80 6.10 -4.07 1.24
CA ALA A 80 7.33 -3.74 1.95
C ALA A 80 7.12 -3.77 3.46
N THR A 81 8.07 -4.34 4.16
CA THR A 81 8.34 -4.03 5.58
C THR A 81 9.29 -2.83 5.62
N ARG A 82 9.76 -2.40 6.79
CA ARG A 82 10.70 -1.26 6.81
C ARG A 82 12.05 -1.54 6.14
N LYS A 83 12.42 -2.82 5.96
CA LYS A 83 13.74 -3.24 5.45
C LYS A 83 13.73 -4.41 4.47
N ALA A 84 12.55 -4.86 4.05
CA ALA A 84 12.43 -5.95 3.10
C ALA A 84 11.25 -5.74 2.17
N PHE A 85 11.31 -6.40 1.02
CA PHE A 85 10.27 -6.37 0.02
C PHE A 85 9.86 -7.79 -0.36
N VAL A 86 8.63 -7.89 -0.85
CA VAL A 86 8.09 -9.10 -1.48
C VAL A 86 7.41 -8.72 -2.79
N LEU A 87 7.70 -9.49 -3.85
CA LEU A 87 7.05 -9.40 -5.15
C LEU A 87 6.24 -10.67 -5.42
N TRP A 88 5.01 -10.50 -5.90
CA TRP A 88 4.13 -11.59 -6.34
C TRP A 88 3.19 -11.15 -7.48
N CYS A 89 2.35 -12.06 -7.95
CA CYS A 89 1.23 -11.80 -8.85
C CYS A 89 0.01 -12.61 -8.42
N ASP A 90 -1.19 -12.24 -8.86
CA ASP A 90 -2.43 -12.89 -8.43
C ASP A 90 -2.51 -14.36 -8.85
N GLY A 91 -2.59 -15.25 -7.87
CA GLY A 91 -2.49 -16.70 -8.08
C GLY A 91 -1.11 -17.13 -8.57
N ALA A 92 -0.05 -16.50 -8.06
CA ALA A 92 1.32 -16.94 -8.30
C ALA A 92 1.70 -18.08 -7.36
N ASP A 93 2.32 -19.11 -7.91
CA ASP A 93 2.90 -20.22 -7.13
C ASP A 93 4.34 -19.97 -6.71
N ARG A 94 4.79 -18.72 -6.85
CA ARG A 94 6.12 -18.27 -6.46
C ARG A 94 6.07 -16.78 -6.12
N ILE A 95 6.69 -16.43 -5.00
CA ILE A 95 7.02 -15.06 -4.63
C ILE A 95 8.53 -14.85 -4.69
N VAL A 96 8.97 -13.59 -4.67
CA VAL A 96 10.38 -13.23 -4.55
C VAL A 96 10.51 -12.26 -3.38
N THR A 97 11.37 -12.59 -2.42
CA THR A 97 11.69 -11.74 -1.26
C THR A 97 13.14 -11.28 -1.33
N TRP A 98 13.41 -10.07 -0.84
CA TRP A 98 14.77 -9.56 -0.63
C TRP A 98 14.79 -8.49 0.46
N GLY A 99 15.97 -8.23 1.01
CA GLY A 99 16.19 -7.31 2.12
C GLY A 99 16.70 -8.02 3.37
N ASP A 100 16.51 -7.42 4.53
CA ASP A 100 16.96 -7.96 5.81
C ASP A 100 16.15 -9.22 6.20
N PRO A 101 16.78 -10.39 6.42
CA PRO A 101 16.08 -11.62 6.82
C PRO A 101 15.27 -11.49 8.11
N GLU A 102 15.72 -10.68 9.08
CA GLU A 102 14.99 -10.44 10.33
C GLU A 102 13.71 -9.60 10.12
N TRP A 103 13.57 -8.98 8.95
CA TRP A 103 12.44 -8.16 8.53
C TRP A 103 11.61 -8.82 7.42
N GLY A 104 11.76 -10.14 7.22
CA GLY A 104 10.99 -10.91 6.24
C GLY A 104 11.62 -10.98 4.85
N GLY A 105 12.90 -10.61 4.71
CA GLY A 105 13.66 -10.68 3.45
C GLY A 105 14.02 -12.09 2.97
N ASP A 106 13.79 -13.12 3.80
CA ASP A 106 13.97 -14.53 3.46
C ASP A 106 12.67 -15.32 3.67
N SER A 107 12.13 -15.88 2.58
CA SER A 107 10.94 -16.74 2.59
C SER A 107 11.26 -18.21 2.22
N SER A 108 12.52 -18.60 2.14
CA SER A 108 12.96 -19.93 1.66
C SER A 108 12.37 -21.09 2.49
N ALA A 109 12.27 -20.91 3.81
CA ALA A 109 11.72 -21.93 4.71
C ALA A 109 10.23 -22.27 4.45
N ILE A 110 9.47 -21.32 3.91
CA ILE A 110 8.03 -21.43 3.69
C ILE A 110 7.63 -21.36 2.21
N GLU A 111 8.61 -21.40 1.29
CA GLU A 111 8.37 -21.34 -0.17
C GLU A 111 7.38 -22.42 -0.64
N HIS A 112 7.48 -23.64 -0.08
CA HIS A 112 6.59 -24.75 -0.41
C HIS A 112 5.12 -24.54 -0.01
N GLN A 113 4.84 -23.61 0.91
CA GLN A 113 3.50 -23.27 1.37
C GLN A 113 2.88 -22.12 0.55
N LEU A 114 3.69 -21.29 -0.11
CA LEU A 114 3.25 -20.09 -0.82
C LEU A 114 2.78 -20.40 -2.25
N LYS A 115 1.69 -21.17 -2.34
CA LYS A 115 1.07 -21.54 -3.63
C LYS A 115 -0.17 -20.71 -3.88
N SER A 116 -0.32 -20.24 -5.12
CA SER A 116 -1.47 -19.46 -5.57
C SER A 116 -1.79 -18.24 -4.68
N VAL A 117 -0.75 -17.48 -4.31
CA VAL A 117 -0.85 -16.26 -3.48
C VAL A 117 -1.75 -15.22 -4.16
N GLN A 118 -2.74 -14.68 -3.43
CA GLN A 118 -3.66 -13.65 -3.91
C GLN A 118 -3.30 -12.26 -3.37
N GLU A 119 -2.99 -12.19 -2.08
CA GLU A 119 -2.69 -10.95 -1.38
C GLU A 119 -1.50 -11.17 -0.44
N VAL A 120 -0.64 -10.17 -0.29
CA VAL A 120 0.37 -10.13 0.77
C VAL A 120 0.24 -8.79 1.49
N GLN A 121 0.17 -8.86 2.81
CA GLN A 121 0.17 -7.70 3.70
C GLN A 121 1.43 -7.72 4.56
N ALA A 122 1.89 -6.53 4.97
CA ALA A 122 3.12 -6.37 5.73
C ALA A 122 2.86 -5.57 7.01
N THR A 123 3.45 -6.04 8.12
CA THR A 123 3.71 -5.21 9.29
C THR A 123 5.07 -4.53 9.11
N SER A 124 5.58 -3.86 10.15
CA SER A 124 6.93 -3.33 10.09
C SER A 124 8.00 -4.39 9.89
N ARG A 125 7.85 -5.66 10.32
CA ARG A 125 8.90 -6.72 10.23
C ARG A 125 8.45 -8.07 9.70
N ALA A 126 7.17 -8.22 9.37
CA ALA A 126 6.61 -9.50 8.99
C ALA A 126 5.64 -9.35 7.82
N PHE A 127 5.39 -10.47 7.16
CA PHE A 127 4.45 -10.57 6.06
C PHE A 127 3.41 -11.67 6.35
N ALA A 128 2.22 -11.48 5.80
CA ALA A 128 1.14 -12.46 5.77
C ALA A 128 0.60 -12.57 4.33
N ALA A 129 0.67 -13.77 3.76
CA ALA A 129 0.12 -14.08 2.44
C ALA A 129 -1.22 -14.80 2.57
N VAL A 130 -2.24 -14.31 1.85
CA VAL A 130 -3.53 -14.98 1.67
C VAL A 130 -3.46 -15.82 0.39
N LEU A 131 -3.75 -17.12 0.51
CA LEU A 131 -3.72 -18.06 -0.61
C LEU A 131 -5.10 -18.19 -1.27
N ALA A 132 -5.15 -18.76 -2.47
CA ALA A 132 -6.40 -18.94 -3.22
C ALA A 132 -7.44 -19.85 -2.53
N ASP A 133 -7.00 -20.72 -1.62
CA ASP A 133 -7.87 -21.57 -0.79
C ASP A 133 -8.40 -20.86 0.47
N GLY A 134 -8.02 -19.59 0.68
CA GLY A 134 -8.38 -18.80 1.85
C GLY A 134 -7.56 -19.10 3.10
N SER A 135 -6.50 -19.89 3.01
CA SER A 135 -5.53 -20.05 4.10
C SER A 135 -4.52 -18.90 4.13
N VAL A 136 -3.81 -18.77 5.27
CA VAL A 136 -2.79 -17.73 5.48
C VAL A 136 -1.45 -18.35 5.83
N VAL A 137 -0.38 -17.84 5.21
CA VAL A 137 1.01 -18.18 5.52
C VAL A 137 1.76 -16.92 5.95
N THR A 138 2.46 -16.97 7.08
CA THR A 138 3.21 -15.83 7.63
C THR A 138 4.71 -16.10 7.69
N TRP A 139 5.51 -15.04 7.62
CA TRP A 139 6.97 -15.10 7.83
C TRP A 139 7.53 -13.74 8.30
N GLY A 140 8.77 -13.72 8.78
CA GLY A 140 9.43 -12.55 9.39
C GLY A 140 9.52 -12.63 10.92
N ASP A 141 9.72 -11.49 11.61
CA ASP A 141 9.87 -11.47 13.08
C ASP A 141 8.57 -11.94 13.76
N PRO A 142 8.60 -13.02 14.57
CA PRO A 142 7.41 -13.55 15.26
C PRO A 142 6.70 -12.52 16.15
N ARG A 143 7.45 -11.59 16.77
CA ARG A 143 6.87 -10.53 17.63
C ARG A 143 6.05 -9.50 16.86
N PHE A 144 6.21 -9.46 15.54
CA PHE A 144 5.53 -8.54 14.63
C PHE A 144 4.48 -9.26 13.77
N GLY A 145 4.06 -10.46 14.18
CA GLY A 145 3.05 -11.26 13.47
C GLY A 145 3.60 -12.24 12.45
N GLY A 146 4.92 -12.46 12.42
CA GLY A 146 5.57 -13.46 11.54
C GLY A 146 5.22 -14.91 11.89
N ASP A 147 4.66 -15.16 13.08
CA ASP A 147 4.17 -16.46 13.53
C ASP A 147 2.66 -16.41 13.82
N SER A 148 1.87 -17.10 13.00
CA SER A 148 0.42 -17.27 13.16
C SER A 148 0.01 -18.66 13.68
N SER A 149 0.97 -19.47 14.16
CA SER A 149 0.72 -20.88 14.53
C SER A 149 -0.36 -21.05 15.59
N THR A 150 -0.47 -20.11 16.53
CA THR A 150 -1.47 -20.12 17.62
C THR A 150 -2.91 -19.94 17.15
N VAL A 151 -3.11 -19.36 15.96
CA VAL A 151 -4.43 -19.08 15.37
C VAL A 151 -4.65 -19.80 14.04
N LYS A 152 -3.72 -20.67 13.63
CA LYS A 152 -3.71 -21.33 12.31
C LYS A 152 -5.01 -22.06 11.98
N ASP A 153 -5.56 -22.79 12.95
CA ASP A 153 -6.80 -23.55 12.77
C ASP A 153 -8.03 -22.65 12.55
N ARG A 154 -7.94 -21.37 12.94
CA ARG A 154 -8.97 -20.36 12.72
C ARG A 154 -8.76 -19.56 11.43
N LEU A 155 -7.59 -19.62 10.79
CA LEU A 155 -7.29 -18.87 9.56
C LEU A 155 -7.69 -19.67 8.31
N GLN A 156 -9.01 -19.90 8.17
CA GLN A 156 -9.61 -20.61 7.04
C GLN A 156 -10.67 -19.74 6.38
N GLY A 157 -10.72 -19.73 5.04
CA GLY A 157 -11.66 -18.88 4.31
C GLY A 157 -11.40 -17.38 4.50
N VAL A 158 -10.14 -16.99 4.72
CA VAL A 158 -9.72 -15.58 4.84
C VAL A 158 -9.94 -14.87 3.51
N GLN A 159 -10.65 -13.75 3.55
CA GLN A 159 -10.93 -12.91 2.38
C GLN A 159 -10.01 -11.69 2.31
N GLN A 160 -9.57 -11.19 3.47
CA GLN A 160 -8.76 -9.99 3.56
C GLN A 160 -7.90 -10.02 4.82
N VAL A 161 -6.68 -9.51 4.70
CA VAL A 161 -5.81 -9.22 5.86
C VAL A 161 -5.56 -7.73 5.93
N ARG A 162 -5.45 -7.22 7.15
CA ARG A 162 -4.97 -5.87 7.47
C ARG A 162 -3.86 -5.96 8.48
N ALA A 163 -2.95 -4.99 8.44
CA ALA A 163 -1.78 -4.94 9.28
C ALA A 163 -1.72 -3.60 10.03
N THR A 164 -1.41 -3.66 11.32
CA THR A 164 -0.84 -2.53 12.07
C THR A 164 0.69 -2.60 11.98
N VAL A 165 1.41 -1.78 12.75
CA VAL A 165 2.88 -1.82 12.74
C VAL A 165 3.40 -3.18 13.23
N HIS A 166 2.76 -3.88 14.17
CA HIS A 166 3.25 -5.16 14.72
C HIS A 166 2.20 -6.31 14.75
N ALA A 167 0.99 -6.12 14.22
CA ALA A 167 -0.06 -7.13 14.28
C ALA A 167 -0.88 -7.22 12.99
N PHE A 168 -1.61 -8.31 12.85
CA PHE A 168 -2.50 -8.57 11.74
C PHE A 168 -3.93 -8.87 12.22
N ALA A 169 -4.89 -8.54 11.37
CA ALA A 169 -6.29 -8.93 11.50
C ALA A 169 -6.78 -9.52 10.17
N ALA A 170 -7.28 -10.75 10.21
CA ALA A 170 -7.90 -11.43 9.09
C ALA A 170 -9.42 -11.35 9.18
N LEU A 171 -10.07 -10.92 8.11
CA LEU A 171 -11.52 -11.02 7.89
C LEU A 171 -11.82 -12.32 7.14
N LEU A 172 -12.68 -13.15 7.73
CA LEU A 172 -13.08 -14.44 7.19
C LEU A 172 -14.38 -14.32 6.37
N ALA A 173 -14.62 -15.29 5.50
CA ALA A 173 -15.80 -15.34 4.63
C ALA A 173 -17.13 -15.45 5.38
N ASP A 174 -17.12 -15.91 6.63
CA ASP A 174 -18.29 -15.94 7.52
C ASP A 174 -18.53 -14.59 8.24
N GLY A 175 -17.71 -13.57 7.98
CA GLY A 175 -17.78 -12.27 8.60
C GLY A 175 -17.20 -12.21 10.02
N SER A 176 -16.47 -13.24 10.47
CA SER A 176 -15.71 -13.20 11.71
C SER A 176 -14.29 -12.64 11.51
N VAL A 177 -13.64 -12.23 12.61
CA VAL A 177 -12.28 -11.70 12.59
C VAL A 177 -11.35 -12.51 13.50
N VAL A 178 -10.14 -12.77 13.00
CA VAL A 178 -9.05 -13.43 13.73
C VAL A 178 -7.84 -12.51 13.74
N THR A 179 -7.23 -12.32 14.92
CA THR A 179 -6.08 -11.43 15.10
C THR A 179 -4.86 -12.20 15.63
N TRP A 180 -3.67 -11.72 15.30
CA TRP A 180 -2.40 -12.23 15.83
C TRP A 180 -1.28 -11.18 15.75
N GLY A 181 -0.17 -11.43 16.43
CA GLY A 181 0.96 -10.49 16.56
C GLY A 181 1.00 -9.85 17.95
N ASP A 182 1.61 -8.67 18.05
CA ASP A 182 1.76 -7.98 19.34
C ASP A 182 0.40 -7.44 19.86
N ALA A 183 0.00 -7.85 21.07
CA ALA A 183 -1.23 -7.40 21.71
C ALA A 183 -1.27 -5.88 21.93
N HIS A 184 -0.12 -5.23 22.16
CA HIS A 184 -0.01 -3.78 22.27
C HIS A 184 -0.12 -3.06 20.91
N PHE A 185 -0.43 -3.78 19.84
CA PHE A 185 -0.64 -3.24 18.51
C PHE A 185 -1.91 -3.81 17.87
N GLY A 186 -2.84 -4.33 18.68
CA GLY A 186 -4.12 -4.88 18.22
C GLY A 186 -4.08 -6.36 17.85
N GLY A 187 -3.00 -7.08 18.17
CA GLY A 187 -2.88 -8.53 17.97
C GLY A 187 -3.75 -9.39 18.89
N ASP A 188 -4.45 -8.78 19.86
CA ASP A 188 -5.43 -9.43 20.72
C ASP A 188 -6.79 -8.72 20.61
N SER A 189 -7.76 -9.41 20.00
CA SER A 189 -9.16 -8.99 19.90
C SER A 189 -10.10 -9.69 20.88
N SER A 190 -9.59 -10.47 21.84
CA SER A 190 -10.39 -11.32 22.73
C SER A 190 -11.47 -10.54 23.49
N ALA A 191 -11.15 -9.33 23.95
CA ALA A 191 -12.07 -8.46 24.68
C ALA A 191 -13.30 -8.01 23.87
N VAL A 192 -13.23 -8.05 22.54
CA VAL A 192 -14.32 -7.63 21.64
C VAL A 192 -14.81 -8.76 20.72
N GLN A 193 -14.31 -9.99 20.91
CA GLN A 193 -14.53 -11.10 19.98
C GLN A 193 -16.01 -11.43 19.78
N ASP A 194 -16.84 -11.32 20.82
CA ASP A 194 -18.28 -11.60 20.74
C ASP A 194 -19.04 -10.63 19.82
N ARG A 195 -18.45 -9.45 19.55
CA ARG A 195 -18.99 -8.39 18.70
C ARG A 195 -18.43 -8.42 17.28
N LEU A 196 -17.33 -9.12 17.03
CA LEU A 196 -16.71 -9.23 15.70
C LEU A 196 -17.42 -10.30 14.85
N LYS A 197 -18.70 -10.06 14.56
CA LYS A 197 -19.59 -10.92 13.76
C LYS A 197 -20.23 -10.10 12.64
N ASN A 198 -20.44 -10.70 11.47
CA ASN A 198 -20.95 -10.02 10.28
C ASN A 198 -20.12 -8.78 9.88
N VAL A 199 -18.81 -8.83 10.12
CA VAL A 199 -17.86 -7.79 9.70
C VAL A 199 -17.79 -7.77 8.18
N GLN A 200 -17.87 -6.58 7.59
CA GLN A 200 -17.75 -6.34 6.15
C GLN A 200 -16.37 -5.81 5.77
N GLN A 201 -15.73 -5.05 6.67
CA GLN A 201 -14.44 -4.44 6.41
C GLN A 201 -13.63 -4.32 7.70
N VAL A 202 -12.31 -4.49 7.59
CA VAL A 202 -11.36 -4.14 8.64
C VAL A 202 -10.48 -3.01 8.15
N GLN A 203 -10.22 -2.05 9.02
CA GLN A 203 -9.30 -0.93 8.85
C GLN A 203 -8.25 -0.99 9.96
N ALA A 204 -7.05 -0.47 9.68
CA ALA A 204 -5.94 -0.47 10.63
C ALA A 204 -5.34 0.93 10.76
N THR A 205 -4.90 1.27 11.96
CA THR A 205 -3.94 2.33 12.22
C THR A 205 -2.55 1.75 12.47
N HIS A 206 -1.60 2.56 12.97
CA HIS A 206 -0.31 2.02 13.41
C HIS A 206 -0.43 1.11 14.64
N TYR A 207 -1.41 1.32 15.52
CA TYR A 207 -1.51 0.62 16.81
C TYR A 207 -2.83 -0.14 17.00
N ALA A 208 -3.87 0.11 16.20
CA ALA A 208 -5.22 -0.38 16.47
C ALA A 208 -5.95 -0.80 15.19
N PHE A 209 -7.05 -1.53 15.36
CA PHE A 209 -7.94 -1.93 14.27
C PHE A 209 -9.37 -1.43 14.51
N ALA A 210 -10.11 -1.30 13.42
CA ALA A 210 -11.53 -0.99 13.39
C ALA A 210 -12.24 -1.93 12.43
N ALA A 211 -13.25 -2.65 12.90
CA ALA A 211 -14.15 -3.47 12.10
C ALA A 211 -15.45 -2.71 11.84
N ILE A 212 -15.90 -2.69 10.59
CA ILE A 212 -17.20 -2.15 10.16
C ILE A 212 -18.13 -3.34 9.92
N LEU A 213 -19.27 -3.36 10.61
CA LEU A 213 -20.24 -4.45 10.56
C LEU A 213 -21.30 -4.20 9.48
N ALA A 214 -22.01 -5.25 9.09
CA ALA A 214 -23.06 -5.21 8.07
C ALA A 214 -24.24 -4.27 8.41
N ASP A 215 -24.47 -3.99 9.69
CA ASP A 215 -25.48 -3.03 10.15
C ASP A 215 -24.99 -1.57 10.15
N GLY A 216 -23.76 -1.34 9.68
CA GLY A 216 -23.08 -0.06 9.63
C GLY A 216 -22.22 0.25 10.87
N SER A 217 -22.46 -0.43 12.00
CA SER A 217 -21.78 -0.15 13.27
C SER A 217 -20.28 -0.44 13.22
N CYS A 218 -19.52 0.12 14.16
CA CYS A 218 -18.08 -0.06 14.22
C CYS A 218 -17.63 -0.63 15.58
N VAL A 219 -16.68 -1.57 15.54
CA VAL A 219 -16.02 -2.14 16.71
C VAL A 219 -14.52 -1.94 16.56
N THR A 220 -13.87 -1.31 17.54
CA THR A 220 -12.42 -1.05 17.52
C THR A 220 -11.70 -1.75 18.67
N TRP A 221 -10.44 -2.15 18.44
CA TRP A 221 -9.58 -2.74 19.45
C TRP A 221 -8.10 -2.39 19.20
N GLY A 222 -7.28 -2.55 20.23
CA GLY A 222 -5.91 -2.03 20.30
C GLY A 222 -5.73 -1.12 21.52
N PRO A 223 -4.49 -0.81 21.93
CA PRO A 223 -4.24 -0.01 23.13
C PRO A 223 -4.71 1.43 22.97
N ASP A 224 -4.93 2.08 24.12
CA ASP A 224 -5.10 3.53 24.24
C ASP A 224 -6.27 4.15 23.44
N LEU A 225 -7.23 3.35 22.95
CA LEU A 225 -8.43 3.83 22.25
C LEU A 225 -9.42 4.60 23.16
N GLY A 226 -9.07 4.87 24.41
CA GLY A 226 -10.00 5.32 25.44
C GLY A 226 -10.93 4.17 25.87
N ALA A 227 -11.62 4.31 27.01
CA ALA A 227 -12.57 3.31 27.48
C ALA A 227 -13.50 2.89 26.35
N THR A 228 -13.58 1.58 26.07
CA THR A 228 -14.47 0.90 25.12
C THR A 228 -15.73 1.71 24.79
N PHE A 229 -15.67 2.52 23.73
CA PHE A 229 -16.86 3.15 23.20
C PHE A 229 -17.53 2.12 22.30
N GLU A 230 -18.71 1.67 22.72
CA GLU A 230 -19.76 1.39 21.77
C GLU A 230 -20.01 2.69 20.99
N ILE A 231 -19.44 2.82 19.80
CA ILE A 231 -19.99 3.80 18.86
C ILE A 231 -21.22 3.12 18.27
N GLN A 232 -22.32 3.12 19.05
CA GLN A 232 -23.56 2.44 18.72
C GLN A 232 -24.21 2.98 17.44
N GLU A 233 -23.68 4.04 16.83
CA GLU A 233 -24.34 4.75 15.73
C GLU A 233 -23.37 5.34 14.69
N LEU A 234 -22.25 4.69 14.35
CA LEU A 234 -21.69 4.92 13.02
C LEU A 234 -22.61 4.19 12.04
N ARG A 235 -23.40 4.92 11.25
CA ARG A 235 -24.17 4.36 10.13
C ARG A 235 -23.77 5.12 8.88
N GLY A 236 -23.67 4.41 7.76
CA GLY A 236 -23.24 5.02 6.49
C GLY A 236 -21.79 5.48 6.52
N VAL A 237 -20.87 4.72 7.12
CA VAL A 237 -19.44 5.02 7.04
C VAL A 237 -18.98 4.84 5.58
N GLN A 238 -18.53 5.93 4.95
CA GLN A 238 -18.00 5.89 3.58
C GLN A 238 -16.49 5.67 3.55
N GLN A 239 -15.77 6.29 4.49
CA GLN A 239 -14.32 6.22 4.57
C GLN A 239 -13.87 6.29 6.03
N VAL A 240 -12.85 5.52 6.41
CA VAL A 240 -12.17 5.64 7.70
C VAL A 240 -10.70 5.94 7.46
N GLN A 241 -10.17 6.90 8.21
CA GLN A 241 -8.76 7.27 8.24
C GLN A 241 -8.22 7.11 9.65
N GLY A 242 -6.94 6.73 9.76
CA GLY A 242 -6.28 6.50 11.05
C GLY A 242 -5.05 7.38 11.21
N THR A 243 -4.94 8.06 12.36
CA THR A 243 -3.63 8.48 12.87
C THR A 243 -2.99 7.31 13.60
N PHE A 244 -1.86 7.48 14.28
CA PHE A 244 -1.29 6.37 15.02
C PHE A 244 -2.25 5.85 16.12
N ARG A 245 -3.00 6.73 16.78
CA ARG A 245 -3.81 6.40 17.98
C ARG A 245 -5.29 6.78 17.91
N ALA A 246 -5.77 7.26 16.78
CA ALA A 246 -7.17 7.65 16.61
C ALA A 246 -7.68 7.34 15.21
N PHE A 247 -9.00 7.32 15.08
CA PHE A 247 -9.70 7.15 13.82
C PHE A 247 -10.60 8.35 13.56
N ALA A 248 -10.87 8.59 12.28
CA ALA A 248 -11.90 9.50 11.82
C ALA A 248 -12.67 8.85 10.67
N ALA A 249 -14.00 8.83 10.76
CA ALA A 249 -14.88 8.35 9.70
C ALA A 249 -15.62 9.50 9.04
N ILE A 250 -15.72 9.47 7.71
CA ILE A 250 -16.67 10.28 6.95
C ILE A 250 -17.96 9.47 6.81
N LEU A 251 -19.09 10.07 7.18
CA LEU A 251 -20.42 9.49 7.07
C LEU A 251 -21.09 9.87 5.74
N GLU A 252 -22.16 9.16 5.37
CA GLU A 252 -22.94 9.39 4.14
C GLU A 252 -23.54 10.79 4.03
N ASP A 253 -23.80 11.44 5.15
CA ASP A 253 -24.27 12.83 5.21
C ASP A 253 -23.14 13.87 5.09
N GLY A 254 -21.89 13.40 4.91
CA GLY A 254 -20.68 14.22 4.82
C GLY A 254 -20.19 14.76 6.18
N SER A 255 -20.75 14.33 7.30
CA SER A 255 -20.20 14.65 8.63
C SER A 255 -19.01 13.75 8.96
N VAL A 256 -18.19 14.18 9.92
CA VAL A 256 -17.08 13.38 10.44
C VAL A 256 -17.28 13.04 11.90
N VAL A 257 -16.98 11.79 12.25
CA VAL A 257 -16.86 11.34 13.65
C VAL A 257 -15.42 10.89 13.87
N ALA A 258 -14.78 11.46 14.89
CA ALA A 258 -13.46 11.03 15.34
C ALA A 258 -13.55 10.33 16.70
N TRP A 259 -12.72 9.31 16.90
CA TRP A 259 -12.64 8.56 18.15
C TRP A 259 -11.25 7.98 18.39
N GLY A 260 -11.01 7.47 19.60
CA GLY A 260 -9.70 7.01 20.05
C GLY A 260 -9.02 8.01 20.97
N HIS A 261 -7.69 8.00 21.02
CA HIS A 261 -6.96 8.86 21.94
C HIS A 261 -7.10 10.35 21.58
N GLY A 262 -7.52 11.19 22.53
CA GLY A 262 -7.74 12.63 22.31
C GLY A 262 -6.53 13.36 21.71
N ASN A 263 -5.33 13.15 22.28
CA ASN A 263 -4.08 13.73 21.71
C ASN A 263 -3.71 13.16 20.33
N GLY A 264 -4.32 12.08 19.87
CA GLY A 264 -4.14 11.53 18.52
C GLY A 264 -5.15 12.05 17.50
N GLY A 265 -6.03 12.98 17.88
CA GLY A 265 -7.13 13.45 17.04
C GLY A 265 -8.45 12.69 17.25
N GLY A 266 -8.54 11.86 18.30
CA GLY A 266 -9.78 11.15 18.65
C GLY A 266 -10.86 12.03 19.25
N ASP A 267 -10.56 13.29 19.59
CA ASP A 267 -11.53 14.30 19.99
C ASP A 267 -11.60 15.39 18.92
N SER A 268 -12.75 15.49 18.26
CA SER A 268 -13.07 16.50 17.24
C SER A 268 -14.15 17.49 17.71
N SER A 269 -14.57 17.43 18.98
CA SER A 269 -15.68 18.23 19.52
C SER A 269 -15.49 19.74 19.31
N GLY A 270 -14.25 20.23 19.43
CA GLY A 270 -13.91 21.64 19.22
C GLY A 270 -14.06 22.14 17.77
N VAL A 271 -14.18 21.24 16.79
CA VAL A 271 -14.36 21.56 15.36
C VAL A 271 -15.59 20.90 14.74
N GLN A 272 -16.41 20.19 15.53
CA GLN A 272 -17.51 19.36 15.03
C GLN A 272 -18.52 20.14 14.18
N GLU A 273 -18.79 21.41 14.52
CA GLU A 273 -19.71 22.25 13.75
C GLU A 273 -19.18 22.60 12.34
N GLN A 274 -17.87 22.56 12.15
CA GLN A 274 -17.20 22.83 10.87
C GLN A 274 -17.06 21.58 10.00
N LEU A 275 -17.12 20.38 10.60
CA LEU A 275 -16.97 19.09 9.92
C LEU A 275 -18.30 18.63 9.29
N ARG A 276 -18.81 19.42 8.34
CA ARG A 276 -20.03 19.16 7.56
C ARG A 276 -19.71 19.22 6.08
N SER A 277 -20.25 18.30 5.29
CA SER A 277 -19.95 18.20 3.86
C SER A 277 -18.46 18.01 3.58
N VAL A 278 -17.84 17.07 4.30
CA VAL A 278 -16.42 16.68 4.15
C VAL A 278 -16.28 15.73 2.96
N LYS A 279 -15.35 16.05 2.04
CA LYS A 279 -15.01 15.22 0.88
C LYS A 279 -13.90 14.22 1.16
N GLN A 280 -12.93 14.64 1.96
CA GLN A 280 -11.71 13.88 2.22
C GLN A 280 -11.22 14.20 3.63
N VAL A 281 -10.70 13.18 4.31
CA VAL A 281 -9.88 13.33 5.51
C VAL A 281 -8.51 12.76 5.19
N GLN A 282 -7.46 13.47 5.59
CA GLN A 282 -6.08 13.00 5.55
C GLN A 282 -5.51 12.98 6.96
N ALA A 283 -4.78 11.91 7.30
CA ALA A 283 -4.14 11.76 8.60
C ALA A 283 -2.62 11.97 8.51
N SER A 284 -2.06 12.59 9.54
CA SER A 284 -0.64 12.50 9.91
C SER A 284 -0.49 11.53 11.09
N GLY A 285 0.66 11.52 11.77
CA GLY A 285 0.89 10.64 12.93
C GLY A 285 -0.06 10.85 14.10
N PHE A 286 -0.52 12.08 14.38
CA PHE A 286 -1.42 12.37 15.52
C PHE A 286 -2.43 13.51 15.26
N ALA A 287 -2.65 13.86 13.99
CA ALA A 287 -3.58 14.90 13.60
C ALA A 287 -4.29 14.57 12.29
N PHE A 288 -5.43 15.21 12.07
CA PHE A 288 -6.22 15.07 10.85
C PHE A 288 -6.42 16.44 10.19
N ALA A 289 -6.58 16.40 8.86
CA ALA A 289 -7.02 17.52 8.04
C ALA A 289 -8.19 17.06 7.15
N ALA A 290 -9.33 17.73 7.27
CA ALA A 290 -10.51 17.51 6.45
C ALA A 290 -10.61 18.59 5.36
N VAL A 291 -10.87 18.17 4.13
CA VAL A 291 -11.24 19.04 3.00
C VAL A 291 -12.76 19.04 2.86
N LEU A 292 -13.36 20.22 2.98
CA LEU A 292 -14.81 20.41 2.83
C LEU A 292 -15.20 20.53 1.34
N ASP A 293 -16.49 20.38 1.04
CA ASP A 293 -17.06 20.56 -0.30
C ASP A 293 -16.70 21.91 -0.93
N SER A 294 -16.59 22.95 -0.08
CA SER A 294 -16.19 24.32 -0.44
C SER A 294 -14.71 24.46 -0.79
N GLY A 295 -13.89 23.42 -0.57
CA GLY A 295 -12.44 23.44 -0.67
C GLY A 295 -11.74 24.14 0.50
N SER A 296 -12.46 24.43 1.59
CA SER A 296 -11.84 24.88 2.85
C SER A 296 -11.30 23.71 3.65
N VAL A 297 -10.30 23.97 4.50
CA VAL A 297 -9.66 22.93 5.33
C VAL A 297 -9.98 23.15 6.81
N VAL A 298 -10.29 22.07 7.52
CA VAL A 298 -10.46 22.02 8.96
C VAL A 298 -9.47 21.01 9.53
N THR A 299 -8.70 21.40 10.55
CA THR A 299 -7.69 20.53 11.18
C THR A 299 -7.98 20.31 12.66
N TRP A 300 -7.68 19.13 13.17
CA TRP A 300 -7.76 18.82 14.60
C TRP A 300 -6.71 17.77 15.01
N GLY A 301 -6.61 17.51 16.32
CA GLY A 301 -5.59 16.66 16.92
C GLY A 301 -4.35 17.43 17.37
N ASN A 302 -3.20 16.77 17.45
CA ASN A 302 -2.01 17.35 18.05
C ASN A 302 -1.42 18.49 17.19
N PRO A 303 -1.29 19.73 17.72
CA PRO A 303 -0.71 20.83 16.96
C PRO A 303 0.73 20.59 16.48
N ARG A 304 1.54 19.82 17.21
CA ARG A 304 2.93 19.48 16.81
C ARG A 304 2.99 18.57 15.58
N TYR A 305 1.89 17.91 15.26
CA TYR A 305 1.75 17.02 14.12
C TYR A 305 0.86 17.62 13.01
N GLY A 306 0.59 18.93 13.07
CA GLY A 306 -0.22 19.62 12.05
C GLY A 306 -1.71 19.72 12.37
N GLY A 307 -2.14 19.42 13.61
CA GLY A 307 -3.53 19.59 14.06
C GLY A 307 -4.01 21.04 14.18
N ASN A 308 -3.15 22.02 13.89
CA ASN A 308 -3.49 23.43 13.86
C ASN A 308 -2.95 24.09 12.57
N SER A 309 -3.87 24.46 11.69
CA SER A 309 -3.61 25.15 10.42
C SER A 309 -3.89 26.66 10.46
N SER A 310 -4.23 27.24 11.62
CA SER A 310 -4.72 28.63 11.72
C SER A 310 -3.74 29.66 11.14
N GLY A 311 -2.42 29.43 11.25
CA GLY A 311 -1.38 30.30 10.66
C GLY A 311 -1.41 30.38 9.13
N VAL A 312 -1.96 29.37 8.45
CA VAL A 312 -2.05 29.31 6.98
C VAL A 312 -3.49 29.27 6.46
N GLN A 313 -4.50 29.42 7.33
CA GLN A 313 -5.91 29.32 6.97
C GLN A 313 -6.32 30.26 5.83
N HIS A 314 -5.71 31.44 5.75
CA HIS A 314 -5.98 32.41 4.68
C HIS A 314 -5.54 31.91 3.29
N ARG A 315 -4.59 30.96 3.24
CA ARG A 315 -4.11 30.30 2.02
C ARG A 315 -4.93 29.05 1.68
N LEU A 316 -5.52 28.36 2.66
CA LEU A 316 -6.25 27.10 2.48
C LEU A 316 -7.66 27.31 1.90
N ARG A 317 -7.72 27.85 0.67
CA ARG A 317 -8.95 28.08 -0.09
C ARG A 317 -8.90 27.26 -1.37
N SER A 318 -10.03 26.65 -1.73
CA SER A 318 -10.12 25.82 -2.95
C SER A 318 -9.07 24.70 -2.98
N VAL A 319 -8.79 24.10 -1.83
CA VAL A 319 -7.94 22.92 -1.71
C VAL A 319 -8.65 21.73 -2.35
N HIS A 320 -7.95 20.99 -3.19
CA HIS A 320 -8.48 19.80 -3.83
C HIS A 320 -7.78 18.51 -3.42
N HIS A 321 -6.57 18.60 -2.82
CA HIS A 321 -5.82 17.45 -2.35
C HIS A 321 -4.92 17.83 -1.17
N ILE A 322 -4.78 16.93 -0.20
CA ILE A 322 -3.84 17.06 0.91
C ILE A 322 -2.99 15.80 0.99
N GLU A 323 -1.68 15.98 1.09
CA GLU A 323 -0.73 14.94 1.47
C GLU A 323 -0.20 15.19 2.89
N ALA A 324 0.25 14.12 3.55
CA ALA A 324 0.77 14.19 4.92
C ALA A 324 2.08 13.41 5.07
N THR A 325 2.99 13.97 5.85
CA THR A 325 4.10 13.24 6.47
C THR A 325 3.69 12.81 7.88
N SER A 326 4.61 12.21 8.64
CA SER A 326 4.34 11.85 10.03
C SER A 326 3.92 13.04 10.89
N CYS A 327 4.39 14.27 10.62
CA CYS A 327 4.13 15.44 11.48
C CYS A 327 3.73 16.72 10.73
N ALA A 328 3.48 16.67 9.43
CA ALA A 328 3.14 17.84 8.63
C ALA A 328 2.16 17.51 7.49
N PHE A 329 1.59 18.56 6.91
CA PHE A 329 0.68 18.47 5.77
C PHE A 329 1.10 19.44 4.67
N ALA A 330 0.80 19.06 3.43
CA ALA A 330 0.90 19.90 2.25
C ALA A 330 -0.43 19.85 1.49
N ALA A 331 -1.08 21.00 1.33
CA ALA A 331 -2.30 21.16 0.54
C ALA A 331 -1.97 21.65 -0.86
N LEU A 332 -2.53 20.98 -1.87
CA LEU A 332 -2.52 21.43 -3.26
C LEU A 332 -3.83 22.17 -3.56
N LEU A 333 -3.70 23.42 -3.98
CA LEU A 333 -4.81 24.32 -4.28
C LEU A 333 -5.18 24.23 -5.77
N ALA A 334 -6.42 24.63 -6.10
CA ALA A 334 -6.95 24.61 -7.47
C ALA A 334 -6.17 25.47 -8.47
N ASP A 335 -5.39 26.45 -8.00
CA ASP A 335 -4.51 27.27 -8.84
C ASP A 335 -3.12 26.63 -9.06
N GLY A 336 -2.89 25.41 -8.55
CA GLY A 336 -1.62 24.70 -8.63
C GLY A 336 -0.56 25.22 -7.65
N SER A 337 -0.91 26.08 -6.69
CA SER A 337 -0.03 26.47 -5.59
C SER A 337 -0.10 25.47 -4.43
N VAL A 338 0.91 25.50 -3.57
CA VAL A 338 1.00 24.61 -2.39
C VAL A 338 1.11 25.43 -1.11
N ALA A 339 0.36 25.03 -0.09
CA ALA A 339 0.46 25.55 1.27
C ALA A 339 0.81 24.42 2.24
N THR A 340 1.78 24.65 3.13
CA THR A 340 2.24 23.65 4.11
C THR A 340 2.04 24.11 5.54
N TRP A 341 1.85 23.17 6.46
CA TRP A 341 1.83 23.43 7.90
C TRP A 341 2.22 22.20 8.71
N GLY A 342 2.44 22.39 10.01
CA GLY A 342 2.92 21.35 10.92
C GLY A 342 4.40 21.51 11.23
N SER A 343 5.07 20.41 11.58
CA SER A 343 6.47 20.45 11.99
C SER A 343 7.41 20.75 10.82
N SER A 344 8.24 21.79 10.92
CA SER A 344 9.23 22.15 9.90
C SER A 344 10.24 21.03 9.65
N ALA A 345 10.63 20.28 10.69
CA ALA A 345 11.54 19.13 10.58
C ALA A 345 10.97 17.97 9.74
N TYR A 346 9.66 17.97 9.49
CA TYR A 346 8.94 16.97 8.70
C TYR A 346 8.30 17.58 7.43
N GLY A 347 8.80 18.73 6.97
CA GLY A 347 8.33 19.38 5.73
C GLY A 347 7.14 20.32 5.89
N GLY A 348 6.76 20.69 7.11
CA GLY A 348 5.70 21.67 7.38
C GLY A 348 6.05 23.10 6.98
N ASP A 349 7.33 23.39 6.72
CA ASP A 349 7.82 24.66 6.20
C ASP A 349 8.39 24.46 4.79
N SER A 350 7.80 25.15 3.81
CA SER A 350 8.20 25.14 2.40
C SER A 350 8.70 26.51 1.92
N SER A 351 8.96 27.45 2.84
CA SER A 351 9.34 28.84 2.51
C SER A 351 10.53 28.94 1.56
N GLU A 352 11.56 28.13 1.76
CA GLU A 352 12.77 28.09 0.91
C GLU A 352 12.50 27.69 -0.55
N VAL A 353 11.43 26.93 -0.80
CA VAL A 353 11.05 26.47 -2.16
C VAL A 353 9.73 27.06 -2.63
N GLN A 354 9.11 27.95 -1.86
CA GLN A 354 7.74 28.41 -2.07
C GLN A 354 7.53 29.07 -3.45
N ASP A 355 8.55 29.77 -3.96
CA ASP A 355 8.51 30.40 -5.28
C ASP A 355 8.49 29.40 -6.43
N GLN A 356 8.99 28.18 -6.20
CA GLN A 356 9.00 27.09 -7.17
C GLN A 356 7.68 26.29 -7.16
N LEU A 357 6.92 26.34 -6.06
CA LEU A 357 5.67 25.58 -5.89
C LEU A 357 4.48 26.25 -6.60
N ARG A 358 4.57 26.35 -7.92
CA ARG A 358 3.54 26.92 -8.82
C ARG A 358 3.24 25.91 -9.93
N ASN A 359 1.98 25.82 -10.36
CA ASN A 359 1.52 24.84 -11.35
C ASN A 359 1.85 23.38 -10.96
N VAL A 360 1.77 23.07 -9.66
CA VAL A 360 1.94 21.72 -9.15
C VAL A 360 0.74 20.87 -9.56
N LEU A 361 1.02 19.67 -10.07
CA LEU A 361 0.00 18.70 -10.49
C LEU A 361 -0.17 17.56 -9.48
N GLN A 362 0.90 17.17 -8.80
CA GLN A 362 0.89 16.05 -7.85
C GLN A 362 1.77 16.35 -6.65
N LEU A 363 1.34 15.89 -5.48
CA LEU A 363 2.13 15.85 -4.25
C LEU A 363 2.33 14.39 -3.83
N ARG A 364 3.50 14.10 -3.27
CA ARG A 364 3.82 12.83 -2.60
C ARG A 364 4.59 13.10 -1.34
N ALA A 365 4.47 12.21 -0.36
CA ALA A 365 5.14 12.31 0.92
C ALA A 365 5.87 11.00 1.27
N THR A 366 7.02 11.14 1.92
CA THR A 366 7.66 10.08 2.73
C THR A 366 7.30 10.31 4.20
N GLU A 367 7.96 9.62 5.14
CA GLU A 367 7.73 9.85 6.57
C GLU A 367 8.02 11.30 7.00
N SER A 368 8.96 12.00 6.32
CA SER A 368 9.46 13.32 6.75
C SER A 368 9.76 14.31 5.62
N ALA A 369 9.42 14.00 4.37
CA ALA A 369 9.66 14.88 3.22
C ALA A 369 8.51 14.86 2.22
N PHE A 370 8.46 15.89 1.38
CA PHE A 370 7.50 16.01 0.29
C PHE A 370 8.21 16.18 -1.06
N ALA A 371 7.53 15.71 -2.12
CA ALA A 371 7.91 15.94 -3.50
C ALA A 371 6.68 16.45 -4.28
N ALA A 372 6.86 17.56 -5.00
CA ALA A 372 5.87 18.14 -5.90
C ALA A 372 6.29 17.88 -7.36
N VAL A 373 5.37 17.34 -8.16
CA VAL A 373 5.53 17.24 -9.62
C VAL A 373 4.82 18.41 -10.27
N LEU A 374 5.56 19.21 -11.05
CA LEU A 374 5.06 20.40 -11.71
C LEU A 374 4.52 20.08 -13.11
N ALA A 375 3.74 21.00 -13.68
CA ALA A 375 3.14 20.83 -15.00
C ALA A 375 4.15 20.73 -16.16
N ASP A 376 5.37 21.21 -15.97
CA ASP A 376 6.48 21.05 -16.92
C ASP A 376 7.24 19.72 -16.76
N GLY A 377 6.80 18.87 -15.82
CA GLY A 377 7.40 17.58 -15.51
C GLY A 377 8.69 17.66 -14.67
N SER A 378 9.02 18.82 -14.10
CA SER A 378 10.06 18.94 -13.08
C SER A 378 9.56 18.56 -11.69
N VAL A 379 10.50 18.31 -10.78
CA VAL A 379 10.21 17.95 -9.39
C VAL A 379 10.89 18.93 -8.43
N VAL A 380 10.14 19.34 -7.41
CA VAL A 380 10.63 20.15 -6.29
C VAL A 380 10.43 19.36 -5.01
N THR A 381 11.48 19.23 -4.19
CA THR A 381 11.43 18.52 -2.91
C THR A 381 11.72 19.45 -1.74
N TRP A 382 11.17 19.12 -0.56
CA TRP A 382 11.50 19.80 0.69
C TRP A 382 11.23 18.89 1.90
N GLY A 383 11.65 19.34 3.08
CA GLY A 383 11.58 18.57 4.32
C GLY A 383 12.92 17.92 4.65
N ASN A 384 12.90 16.79 5.35
CA ASN A 384 14.13 16.16 5.83
C ASN A 384 14.97 15.58 4.66
N PRO A 385 16.23 16.02 4.46
CA PRO A 385 17.06 15.53 3.36
C PRO A 385 17.28 14.02 3.36
N HIS A 386 17.41 13.40 4.54
CA HIS A 386 17.64 11.96 4.67
C HIS A 386 16.44 11.12 4.19
N PHE A 387 15.24 11.70 4.20
CA PHE A 387 13.99 11.06 3.77
C PHE A 387 13.56 11.50 2.36
N GLY A 388 14.48 12.06 1.56
CA GLY A 388 14.21 12.49 0.19
C GLY A 388 13.79 13.96 0.04
N GLY A 389 13.93 14.77 1.09
CA GLY A 389 13.68 16.22 1.03
C GLY A 389 14.70 17.00 0.19
N ASP A 390 15.83 16.37 -0.16
CA ASP A 390 16.86 16.91 -1.04
C ASP A 390 17.04 16.01 -2.27
N SER A 391 16.59 16.48 -3.44
CA SER A 391 16.78 15.82 -4.74
C SER A 391 17.94 16.40 -5.56
N SER A 392 18.74 17.32 -5.00
CA SER A 392 19.77 18.06 -5.76
C SER A 392 20.75 17.16 -6.52
N ALA A 393 21.12 16.02 -5.92
CA ALA A 393 22.02 15.04 -6.54
C ALA A 393 21.47 14.37 -7.82
N VAL A 394 20.14 14.34 -7.99
CA VAL A 394 19.46 13.74 -9.15
C VAL A 394 18.63 14.75 -9.94
N GLN A 395 18.69 16.04 -9.60
CA GLN A 395 17.81 17.07 -10.15
C GLN A 395 17.86 17.15 -11.68
N ASP A 396 19.04 16.98 -12.28
CA ASP A 396 19.21 17.01 -13.74
C ASP A 396 18.51 15.83 -14.45
N GLN A 397 18.25 14.74 -13.73
CA GLN A 397 17.58 13.55 -14.24
C GLN A 397 16.05 13.63 -14.09
N LEU A 398 15.54 14.48 -13.19
CA LEU A 398 14.11 14.63 -12.91
C LEU A 398 13.41 15.57 -13.91
N ARG A 399 13.46 15.21 -15.20
CA ARG A 399 12.80 15.94 -16.30
C ARG A 399 11.78 15.06 -17.01
N GLY A 400 10.60 15.61 -17.27
CA GLY A 400 9.51 14.86 -17.90
C GLY A 400 8.97 13.76 -17.00
N VAL A 401 8.97 13.97 -15.69
CA VAL A 401 8.42 13.05 -14.69
C VAL A 401 6.92 12.92 -14.92
N GLN A 402 6.43 11.68 -15.02
CA GLN A 402 5.01 11.37 -15.18
C GLN A 402 4.35 10.98 -13.86
N GLN A 403 5.11 10.32 -12.98
CA GLN A 403 4.63 9.82 -11.70
C GLN A 403 5.76 9.75 -10.68
N VAL A 404 5.44 10.03 -9.41
CA VAL A 404 6.31 9.77 -8.26
C VAL A 404 5.60 8.82 -7.30
N GLN A 405 6.37 7.88 -6.76
CA GLN A 405 5.99 6.97 -5.68
C GLN A 405 6.96 7.13 -4.51
N ALA A 406 6.53 6.79 -3.30
CA ALA A 406 7.30 6.96 -2.07
C ALA A 406 7.33 5.67 -1.23
N THR A 407 8.45 5.42 -0.58
CA THR A 407 8.57 4.54 0.59
C THR A 407 8.53 5.39 1.87
N GLU A 408 8.74 4.80 3.06
CA GLU A 408 8.90 5.60 4.28
C GLU A 408 10.07 6.59 4.18
N GLN A 409 11.12 6.30 3.41
CA GLN A 409 12.38 7.07 3.44
C GLN A 409 12.93 7.51 2.07
N ALA A 410 12.28 7.15 0.97
CA ALA A 410 12.77 7.44 -0.37
C ALA A 410 11.63 7.69 -1.36
N PHE A 411 11.97 8.30 -2.48
CA PHE A 411 11.09 8.50 -3.63
C PHE A 411 11.64 7.78 -4.86
N ALA A 412 10.75 7.40 -5.77
CA ALA A 412 11.07 6.94 -7.10
C ALA A 412 10.16 7.63 -8.13
N ALA A 413 10.77 8.22 -9.16
CA ALA A 413 10.09 8.88 -10.27
C ALA A 413 10.15 8.02 -11.53
N ILE A 414 9.02 7.93 -12.24
CA ILE A 414 8.93 7.35 -13.58
C ILE A 414 8.93 8.49 -14.59
N LEU A 415 9.91 8.50 -15.49
CA LEU A 415 10.06 9.50 -16.54
C LEU A 415 9.26 9.12 -17.79
N ALA A 416 8.96 10.09 -18.65
CA ALA A 416 8.23 9.88 -19.91
C ALA A 416 8.93 8.89 -20.87
N ASN A 417 10.24 8.69 -20.73
CA ASN A 417 11.01 7.71 -21.51
C ASN A 417 10.99 6.29 -20.90
N GLY A 418 10.25 6.08 -19.81
CA GLY A 418 10.13 4.81 -19.09
C GLY A 418 11.27 4.50 -18.11
N SER A 419 12.28 5.37 -17.99
CA SER A 419 13.33 5.20 -16.98
C SER A 419 12.87 5.61 -15.58
N VAL A 420 13.55 5.08 -14.57
CA VAL A 420 13.27 5.33 -13.16
C VAL A 420 14.45 6.01 -12.50
N VAL A 421 14.18 7.05 -11.73
CA VAL A 421 15.16 7.77 -10.90
C VAL A 421 14.70 7.70 -9.45
N ALA A 422 15.55 7.24 -8.55
CA ALA A 422 15.27 7.18 -7.12
C ALA A 422 16.18 8.14 -6.33
N TRP A 423 15.69 8.62 -5.19
CA TRP A 423 16.46 9.44 -4.25
C TRP A 423 15.91 9.32 -2.82
N GLY A 424 16.68 9.76 -1.84
CA GLY A 424 16.41 9.61 -0.41
C GLY A 424 17.35 8.60 0.25
N SER A 425 16.92 8.00 1.37
CA SER A 425 17.74 7.04 2.11
C SER A 425 18.09 5.82 1.24
N PRO A 426 19.39 5.46 1.07
CA PRO A 426 19.78 4.25 0.34
C PRO A 426 19.15 2.97 0.94
N ASP A 427 19.08 2.90 2.27
CA ASP A 427 18.48 1.77 3.00
C ASP A 427 16.95 1.67 2.78
N GLY A 428 16.32 2.78 2.40
CA GLY A 428 14.88 2.88 2.10
C GLY A 428 14.52 2.77 0.62
N GLY A 429 15.48 2.40 -0.24
CA GLY A 429 15.28 2.29 -1.69
C GLY A 429 15.63 3.54 -2.50
N GLY A 430 16.31 4.51 -1.88
CA GLY A 430 16.80 5.73 -2.54
C GLY A 430 17.94 5.48 -3.54
N ASP A 431 18.52 4.28 -3.56
CA ASP A 431 19.47 3.83 -4.58
C ASP A 431 18.89 2.66 -5.38
N CYS A 432 18.60 2.90 -6.67
CA CYS A 432 18.11 1.88 -7.60
C CYS A 432 19.18 1.30 -8.53
N PHE A 433 20.48 1.59 -8.30
CA PHE A 433 21.56 1.17 -9.21
C PHE A 433 21.64 -0.36 -9.33
N ALA A 434 21.55 -1.08 -8.20
CA ALA A 434 21.65 -2.54 -8.15
C ALA A 434 20.52 -3.27 -8.90
N VAL A 435 19.39 -2.59 -9.12
CA VAL A 435 18.20 -3.16 -9.79
C VAL A 435 17.89 -2.48 -11.13
N ARG A 436 18.76 -1.58 -11.60
CA ARG A 436 18.52 -0.78 -12.81
C ARG A 436 18.22 -1.64 -14.04
N ASP A 437 18.95 -2.74 -14.21
CA ASP A 437 18.78 -3.65 -15.36
C ASP A 437 17.51 -4.50 -15.25
N LEU A 438 17.04 -4.77 -14.02
CA LEU A 438 15.76 -5.45 -13.76
C LEU A 438 14.58 -4.49 -14.02
N ILE A 439 14.70 -3.23 -13.59
CA ILE A 439 13.70 -2.18 -13.83
C ILE A 439 13.56 -1.88 -15.33
N ALA A 440 14.65 -1.89 -16.08
CA ALA A 440 14.65 -1.73 -17.54
C ALA A 440 13.93 -2.88 -18.28
N THR A 441 13.57 -3.97 -17.58
CA THR A 441 12.84 -5.11 -18.15
C THR A 441 11.39 -5.23 -17.69
N VAL A 442 10.95 -4.42 -16.71
CA VAL A 442 9.57 -4.41 -16.20
C VAL A 442 8.57 -4.04 -17.29
#